data_AF-A0A2P2JFH9-F1
#
_entry.id   AF-A0A2P2JFH9-F1
#
_cell.length_a   1.000
_cell.length_b   1.000
_cell.length_c   1.000
_cell.angle_alpha   90.00
_cell.angle_beta   90.00
_cell.angle_gamma   90.00
#
_symmetry.space_group_name_H-M   'P 1'
#
loop_
_entity.id
_entity.type
_entity.pdbx_description
1 polymer ?
#
loop_
_entity_poly.entity_id
_entity_poly.type
_entity_poly.pdbx_seq_one_letter_code
_entity_poly.pdbx_strand_id
1 'polypeptide(L)'
;MEPALGILSIPSNSFVKICVICKQIHGSCTQCCKCSTYFHAMCASRAGYRMELHCLEKNGKQTTKMVSYCAYHRCIILLSNHEFDNLHISLSSRINFNLRLLSVYT
;
A
#
# COMPACT_ATOMS: atom_id res chain seq x y z
N MET A 1 -22.37 5.22 -6.73
CA MET A 1 -22.04 5.56 -5.32
C MET A 1 -21.90 7.07 -5.27
N GLU A 2 -22.92 7.76 -4.81
CA GLU A 2 -22.90 9.22 -4.62
C GLU A 2 -23.98 9.61 -3.60
N PRO A 3 -23.74 10.64 -2.77
CA PRO A 3 -22.50 11.41 -2.62
C PRO A 3 -21.42 10.68 -1.80
N ALA A 4 -20.19 11.20 -1.83
CA ALA A 4 -19.14 10.76 -0.90
C ALA A 4 -19.43 11.32 0.50
N LEU A 5 -19.46 10.44 1.50
CA LEU A 5 -19.68 10.78 2.91
C LEU A 5 -18.38 10.67 3.71
N GLY A 6 -18.32 11.33 4.87
CA GLY A 6 -17.20 11.18 5.82
C GLY A 6 -15.89 11.88 5.43
N ILE A 7 -15.90 12.79 4.44
CA ILE A 7 -14.71 13.56 4.05
C ILE A 7 -14.12 14.36 5.23
N LEU A 8 -14.98 14.93 6.07
CA LEU A 8 -14.59 15.70 7.26
C LEU A 8 -14.12 14.80 8.42
N SER A 9 -14.41 13.49 8.37
CA SER A 9 -13.96 12.52 9.37
C SER A 9 -12.60 11.89 9.06
N ILE A 10 -11.96 12.29 7.95
CA ILE A 10 -10.63 11.79 7.60
C ILE A 10 -9.61 12.33 8.63
N PRO A 11 -8.80 11.46 9.27
CA PRO A 11 -7.83 11.90 10.27
C PRO A 11 -6.86 12.95 9.71
N SER A 12 -6.70 14.08 10.39
CA SER A 12 -5.82 15.18 9.93
C SER A 12 -4.39 14.73 9.64
N ASN A 13 -3.87 13.79 10.43
CA ASN A 13 -2.54 13.23 10.27
C ASN A 13 -2.31 12.53 8.91
N SER A 14 -3.36 12.12 8.19
CA SER A 14 -3.20 11.52 6.86
C SER A 14 -2.87 12.53 5.76
N PHE A 15 -3.25 13.80 5.95
CA PHE A 15 -3.01 14.88 4.98
C PHE A 15 -1.60 15.46 5.04
N VAL A 16 -0.85 15.17 6.11
CA VAL A 16 0.53 15.66 6.31
C VAL A 16 1.59 14.60 6.02
N LYS A 17 1.20 13.44 5.47
CA LYS A 17 2.16 12.39 5.08
C LYS A 17 2.64 12.61 3.66
N ILE A 18 3.94 12.38 3.46
CA ILE A 18 4.55 12.39 2.13
C ILE A 18 4.20 11.08 1.43
N CYS A 19 3.55 11.17 0.27
CA CYS A 19 3.30 10.00 -0.56
C CYS A 19 4.62 9.48 -1.16
N VAL A 20 4.97 8.22 -0.90
CA VAL A 20 6.24 7.65 -1.38
C VAL A 20 6.33 7.51 -2.90
N ILE A 21 5.20 7.63 -3.62
CA ILE A 21 5.12 7.49 -5.08
C ILE A 21 5.33 8.85 -5.77
N CYS A 22 4.51 9.86 -5.45
CA CYS A 22 4.60 11.18 -6.09
C CYS A 22 5.55 12.16 -5.36
N LYS A 23 6.04 11.82 -4.17
CA LYS A 23 6.95 12.63 -3.34
C LYS A 23 6.39 14.00 -2.93
N GLN A 24 5.06 14.12 -2.85
CA GLN A 24 4.36 15.36 -2.51
C GLN A 24 3.45 15.17 -1.28
N ILE A 25 3.12 16.27 -0.62
CA ILE A 25 2.11 16.37 0.45
C ILE A 25 0.88 17.06 -0.15
N HIS A 26 -0.12 16.28 -0.60
CA HIS A 26 -1.38 16.83 -1.10
C HIS A 26 -2.49 15.78 -1.01
N GLY A 27 -3.64 16.15 -0.43
CA GLY A 27 -4.71 15.18 -0.18
C GLY A 27 -4.33 14.14 0.88
N SER A 28 -5.22 13.17 1.11
CA SER A 28 -5.07 12.17 2.18
C SER A 28 -4.26 10.96 1.72
N CYS A 29 -3.21 10.61 2.48
CA CYS A 29 -2.49 9.35 2.34
C CYS A 29 -3.19 8.21 3.07
N THR A 30 -3.14 7.02 2.49
CA THR A 30 -3.36 5.75 3.20
C THR A 30 -2.00 5.15 3.60
N GLN A 31 -2.03 4.20 4.53
CA GLN A 31 -0.86 3.53 5.07
C GLN A 31 -0.87 2.04 4.70
N CYS A 32 0.31 1.49 4.39
CA CYS A 32 0.47 0.05 4.29
C CYS A 32 0.07 -0.64 5.60
N CYS A 33 -0.70 -1.72 5.54
CA CYS A 33 -1.15 -2.41 6.75
C CYS A 33 -0.06 -3.21 7.49
N LYS A 34 1.17 -3.28 6.95
CA LYS A 34 2.32 -3.99 7.53
C LYS A 34 3.48 -3.08 7.94
N CYS A 35 3.47 -1.79 7.57
CA CYS A 35 4.55 -0.85 7.90
C CYS A 35 4.10 0.62 7.81
N SER A 36 4.99 1.54 8.18
CA SER A 36 4.75 2.99 8.14
C SER A 36 4.99 3.64 6.77
N THR A 37 4.73 2.92 5.67
CA THR A 37 4.81 3.47 4.31
C THR A 37 3.47 4.12 3.94
N TYR A 38 3.52 5.39 3.52
CA TYR A 38 2.34 6.19 3.17
C TYR A 38 2.26 6.51 1.68
N PHE A 39 1.05 6.49 1.13
CA PHE A 39 0.80 6.78 -0.29
C PHE A 39 -0.65 7.22 -0.51
N HIS A 40 -0.90 8.04 -1.53
CA HIS A 40 -2.28 8.32 -1.94
C HIS A 40 -2.92 7.06 -2.53
N ALA A 41 -4.22 6.88 -2.29
CA ALA A 41 -4.97 5.74 -2.83
C ALA A 41 -4.86 5.66 -4.36
N MET A 42 -4.99 6.79 -5.07
CA MET A 42 -4.83 6.84 -6.53
C MET A 42 -3.41 6.56 -6.99
N CYS A 43 -2.39 7.06 -6.28
CA CYS A 43 -0.99 6.76 -6.61
C CYS A 43 -0.70 5.27 -6.51
N ALA A 44 -1.14 4.64 -5.41
CA ALA A 44 -0.97 3.20 -5.19
C ALA A 44 -1.68 2.36 -6.24
N SER A 45 -2.94 2.69 -6.54
CA SER A 45 -3.73 2.03 -7.59
C SER A 45 -3.00 2.08 -8.94
N ARG A 46 -2.58 3.28 -9.38
CA ARG A 46 -1.85 3.47 -10.66
C ARG A 46 -0.48 2.79 -10.69
N ALA A 47 0.18 2.66 -9.54
CA ALA A 47 1.48 1.98 -9.41
C ALA A 47 1.35 0.45 -9.23
N GLY A 48 0.14 -0.11 -9.28
CA GLY A 48 -0.10 -1.55 -9.16
C GLY A 48 0.12 -2.11 -7.75
N TYR A 49 -0.02 -1.29 -6.71
CA TYR A 49 0.02 -1.76 -5.33
C TYR A 49 -1.19 -2.65 -5.05
N ARG A 50 -1.04 -3.63 -4.16
CA ARG A 50 -2.15 -4.51 -3.79
C ARG A 50 -3.09 -3.78 -2.84
N MET A 51 -4.37 -3.75 -3.20
CA MET A 51 -5.45 -3.17 -2.40
C MET A 51 -6.58 -4.19 -2.36
N GLU A 52 -7.02 -4.55 -1.15
CA GLU A 52 -8.01 -5.59 -0.90
C GLU A 52 -9.20 -5.00 -0.16
N LEU A 53 -10.40 -5.43 -0.54
CA LEU A 53 -11.62 -5.18 0.23
C LEU A 53 -11.91 -6.42 1.08
N HIS A 54 -11.81 -6.28 2.39
CA HIS A 54 -12.18 -7.33 3.33
C HIS A 54 -13.59 -7.08 3.82
N CYS A 55 -14.48 -8.06 3.68
CA CYS A 55 -15.81 -8.04 4.25
C CYS A 55 -15.79 -8.82 5.56
N LEU A 56 -16.16 -8.16 6.66
CA LEU A 56 -16.26 -8.76 7.98
C LEU A 56 -17.70 -8.68 8.44
N GLU A 57 -18.19 -9.75 9.07
CA GLU A 57 -19.47 -9.72 9.76
C GLU A 57 -19.23 -9.62 11.26
N LYS A 58 -19.86 -8.64 11.92
CA LYS A 58 -19.84 -8.51 13.37
C LYS A 58 -21.25 -8.18 13.85
N ASN A 59 -21.81 -9.02 14.71
CA ASN A 59 -23.16 -8.88 15.26
C ASN A 59 -24.25 -8.77 14.17
N GLY A 60 -24.16 -9.57 13.12
CA GLY A 60 -25.10 -9.53 11.97
C GLY A 60 -24.98 -8.29 11.08
N LYS A 61 -24.04 -7.37 11.38
CA LYS A 61 -23.76 -6.20 10.54
C LYS A 61 -22.50 -6.44 9.71
N GLN A 62 -22.66 -6.40 8.39
CA GLN A 62 -21.52 -6.43 7.47
C GLN A 62 -20.77 -5.10 7.53
N THR A 63 -19.47 -5.18 7.76
CA THR A 63 -18.53 -4.06 7.72
C THR A 63 -17.45 -4.37 6.70
N THR A 64 -17.15 -3.40 5.84
CA THR A 64 -16.06 -3.54 4.88
C THR A 64 -14.83 -2.76 5.38
N LYS A 65 -13.65 -3.32 5.15
CA LYS A 65 -12.37 -2.69 5.46
C LYS A 65 -11.48 -2.75 4.23
N MET A 66 -10.96 -1.61 3.82
CA MET A 66 -9.95 -1.56 2.77
C MET A 66 -8.56 -1.76 3.37
N VAL A 67 -7.80 -2.69 2.82
CA VAL A 67 -6.43 -3.03 3.25
C VAL A 67 -5.48 -2.81 2.08
N SER A 68 -4.40 -2.07 2.29
CA SER A 68 -3.43 -1.77 1.24
C SER A 68 -2.01 -2.18 1.63
N TYR A 69 -1.21 -2.56 0.63
CA TYR A 69 0.17 -3.01 0.80
C TYR A 69 1.12 -2.19 -0.06
N CYS A 70 2.25 -1.77 0.51
CA CYS A 70 3.31 -1.13 -0.26
C CYS A 70 3.96 -2.11 -1.24
N ALA A 71 4.75 -1.63 -2.20
CA ALA A 71 5.43 -2.49 -3.18
C ALA A 71 6.22 -3.65 -2.55
N TYR A 72 6.88 -3.40 -1.41
CA TYR A 72 7.61 -4.42 -0.68
C TYR A 72 6.69 -5.51 -0.10
N HIS A 73 5.66 -5.11 0.65
CA HIS A 73 4.72 -6.05 1.26
C HIS A 73 3.74 -6.68 0.26
N ARG A 74 3.54 -6.08 -0.93
CA ARG A 74 2.85 -6.71 -2.06
C ARG A 74 3.55 -7.99 -2.47
N CYS A 75 4.88 -7.97 -2.58
CA CYS A 75 5.68 -9.09 -3.07
C CYS A 75 5.70 -10.26 -2.07
N ILE A 76 5.85 -9.97 -0.78
CA ILE A 76 5.87 -11.00 0.28
C ILE A 76 4.58 -11.82 0.28
N ILE A 77 3.43 -11.18 0.06
CA ILE A 77 2.14 -11.90 0.14
C ILE A 77 1.88 -12.74 -1.11
N LEU A 78 2.46 -12.39 -2.26
CA LEU A 78 2.41 -13.26 -3.43
C LEU A 78 3.18 -14.56 -3.21
N LEU A 79 4.27 -14.51 -2.43
CA LEU A 79 5.05 -15.69 -2.06
C LEU A 79 4.37 -16.58 -1.01
N SER A 80 3.45 -16.04 -0.20
CA SER A 80 2.75 -16.83 0.84
C SER A 80 1.46 -17.49 0.36
N ASN A 81 0.97 -17.16 -0.84
CA ASN A 81 -0.28 -17.71 -1.40
C ASN A 81 -0.03 -18.67 -2.58
N HIS A 82 1.23 -18.97 -2.90
CA HIS A 82 1.60 -19.91 -3.93
C HIS A 82 2.43 -21.03 -3.29
N GLU A 83 1.90 -22.25 -3.33
CA GLU A 83 2.71 -23.46 -3.17
C GLU A 83 3.90 -23.37 -4.14
N PHE A 84 5.05 -23.84 -3.67
CA PHE A 84 6.31 -23.84 -4.39
C PHE A 84 6.18 -24.57 -5.72
N ASP A 85 6.09 -23.81 -6.81
CA ASP A 85 6.50 -24.30 -8.13
C ASP A 85 7.26 -23.18 -8.85
N ASN A 86 8.59 -23.28 -8.73
CA ASN A 86 9.58 -22.83 -9.69
C ASN A 86 9.43 -21.41 -10.26
N LEU A 87 10.01 -20.42 -9.56
CA LEU A 87 10.63 -19.32 -10.29
C LEU A 87 11.88 -18.80 -9.60
N HIS A 88 13.00 -19.16 -10.19
CA HIS A 88 14.34 -18.61 -10.01
C HIS A 88 14.37 -17.11 -10.40
N ILE A 89 13.64 -16.27 -9.65
CA ILE A 89 13.64 -14.81 -9.80
C ILE A 89 14.00 -14.15 -8.47
N SER A 90 15.31 -13.91 -8.36
CA SER A 90 15.90 -12.67 -7.84
C SER A 90 16.13 -12.53 -6.32
N LEU A 91 17.04 -13.36 -5.80
CA LEU A 91 18.00 -12.87 -4.79
C LEU A 91 18.79 -11.63 -5.28
N SER A 92 18.80 -11.34 -6.60
CA SER A 92 19.30 -10.09 -7.19
C SER A 92 18.48 -8.84 -6.86
N SER A 93 17.26 -8.97 -6.32
CA SER A 93 16.41 -7.83 -5.94
C SER A 93 16.79 -7.20 -4.59
N ARG A 94 17.44 -7.96 -3.69
CA ARG A 94 17.98 -7.40 -2.43
C ARG A 94 19.17 -6.48 -2.68
N ILE A 95 19.99 -6.78 -3.70
CA ILE A 95 21.15 -5.98 -4.08
C ILE A 95 20.69 -4.74 -4.88
N ASN A 96 19.73 -4.89 -5.80
CA ASN A 96 19.23 -3.77 -6.61
C ASN A 96 18.37 -2.76 -5.85
N PHE A 97 17.63 -3.17 -4.82
CA PHE A 97 16.88 -2.23 -3.99
C PHE A 97 17.81 -1.37 -3.12
N ASN A 98 18.95 -1.91 -2.67
CA ASN A 98 19.98 -1.14 -1.96
C ASN A 98 20.77 -0.21 -2.91
N LEU A 99 21.09 -0.64 -4.13
CA LEU A 99 21.81 0.19 -5.10
C LEU A 99 20.99 1.40 -5.61
N ARG A 100 19.67 1.28 -5.75
CA ARG A 100 18.81 2.43 -6.11
C ARG A 100 18.58 3.44 -4.97
N LEU A 101 18.83 3.06 -3.71
CA LEU A 101 18.85 4.01 -2.61
C LEU A 101 20.16 4.79 -2.56
N LEU A 102 21.30 4.15 -2.87
CA LEU A 102 22.59 4.84 -2.92
C LEU A 102 22.69 5.86 -4.08
N SER A 103 22.04 5.64 -5.23
CA SER A 103 22.10 6.59 -6.35
C SER A 103 21.17 7.81 -6.22
N VAL A 104 20.38 7.90 -5.14
CA VAL A 104 19.48 9.05 -4.88
C VAL A 104 20.05 9.95 -3.77
N TYR A 105 21.10 9.50 -3.08
CA TYR A 105 21.80 10.25 -2.03
C TYR A 105 23.25 10.62 -2.40
N THR A 106 23.62 10.55 -3.68
CA THR A 106 24.86 11.11 -4.25
C THR A 106 24.53 12.12 -5.33
#